data_AF-X1JHR2-F1
#
_entry.id   AF-X1JHR2-F1
#
_cell.length_a   1.000
_cell.length_b   1.000
_cell.length_c   1.000
_cell.angle_alpha   90.00
_cell.angle_beta   90.00
_cell.angle_gamma   90.00
#
_symmetry.space_group_name_H-M   'P 1'
#
loop_
_entity.id
_entity.type
_entity.pdbx_description
1 polymer ?
#
loop_
_entity_poly.entity_id
_entity_poly.type
_entity_poly.pdbx_seq_one_letter_code
_entity_poly.pdbx_strand_id
1 'polypeptide(L)'
;MSLKSVYGLRAIRSVVRQFIIEKGFRPRRVRRGFRIPRAKYLFSYYNEEGILVAVFYDKKFDTVLECDDVKKKHNGVLQFTQWDHDVLLSLLEGTDSN
;
A
#
# COMPACT_ATOMS: atom_id res chain seq x y z
N MET A 1 -18.47 -1.49 -7.57
CA MET A 1 -17.61 -0.92 -8.65
C MET A 1 -16.20 -0.78 -8.07
N SER A 2 -15.11 -1.02 -8.82
CA SER A 2 -13.77 -0.97 -8.20
C SER A 2 -13.26 0.46 -8.00
N LEU A 3 -12.55 0.76 -6.92
CA LEU A 3 -11.95 2.07 -6.63
C LEU A 3 -11.07 2.55 -7.78
N LYS A 4 -10.29 1.63 -8.37
CA LYS A 4 -9.46 1.96 -9.52
C LYS A 4 -10.29 2.36 -10.76
N SER A 5 -11.51 1.88 -10.91
CA SER A 5 -12.39 2.31 -12.00
C SER A 5 -12.97 3.71 -11.76
N VAL A 6 -13.18 4.10 -10.49
CA VAL A 6 -13.77 5.38 -10.11
C VAL A 6 -12.70 6.48 -10.01
N TYR A 7 -11.69 6.26 -9.18
CA TYR A 7 -10.66 7.27 -8.82
C TYR A 7 -9.31 7.05 -9.52
N GLY A 8 -9.08 5.85 -10.06
CA GLY A 8 -7.82 5.52 -10.72
C GLY A 8 -6.66 5.26 -9.76
N LEU A 9 -5.61 4.63 -10.28
CA LEU A 9 -4.45 4.21 -9.47
C LEU A 9 -3.65 5.39 -8.91
N ARG A 10 -3.69 6.56 -9.58
CA ARG A 10 -2.98 7.76 -9.13
C ARG A 10 -3.59 8.34 -7.86
N ALA A 11 -4.92 8.42 -7.78
CA ALA A 11 -5.63 8.90 -6.60
C ALA A 11 -5.42 7.96 -5.41
N ILE A 12 -5.64 6.64 -5.61
CA ILE A 12 -5.37 5.62 -4.59
C ILE A 12 -3.95 5.76 -4.05
N ARG A 13 -2.94 5.86 -4.93
CA ARG A 13 -1.56 6.05 -4.51
C ARG A 13 -1.34 7.32 -3.70
N SER A 14 -2.02 8.42 -4.05
CA SER A 14 -1.87 9.71 -3.37
C SER A 14 -2.40 9.66 -1.94
N VAL A 15 -3.62 9.14 -1.78
CA VAL A 15 -4.28 8.99 -0.48
C VAL A 15 -3.49 8.06 0.43
N VAL A 16 -3.12 6.88 -0.07
CA VAL A 16 -2.32 5.92 0.70
C VAL A 16 -0.96 6.53 1.08
N ARG A 17 -0.38 7.36 0.21
CA ARG A 17 0.87 8.07 0.53
C ARG A 17 0.67 9.12 1.62
N GLN A 18 -0.40 9.89 1.59
CA GLN A 18 -0.73 10.89 2.63
C GLN A 18 -0.93 10.21 3.98
N PHE A 19 -1.72 9.14 4.03
CA PHE A 19 -1.95 8.40 5.27
C PHE A 19 -0.65 7.83 5.88
N ILE A 20 0.26 7.30 5.05
CA ILE A 20 1.57 6.84 5.53
C ILE A 20 2.42 8.00 6.07
N ILE A 21 2.30 9.21 5.50
CA ILE A 21 2.97 10.42 6.01
C ILE A 21 2.36 10.86 7.35
N GLU A 22 1.04 10.82 7.48
CA GLU A 22 0.32 11.14 8.72
C GLU A 22 0.69 10.19 9.86
N LYS A 23 0.95 8.91 9.55
CA LYS A 23 1.53 7.94 10.48
C LYS A 23 2.99 8.23 10.87
N GLY A 24 3.61 9.27 10.34
CA GLY A 24 5.00 9.65 10.63
C GLY A 24 6.05 8.94 9.76
N PHE A 25 5.65 8.15 8.77
CA PHE A 25 6.58 7.46 7.90
C PHE A 25 6.90 8.26 6.64
N ARG A 26 8.06 8.00 6.03
CA ARG A 26 8.48 8.67 4.79
C ARG A 26 8.38 7.73 3.59
N PRO A 27 7.39 7.92 2.70
CA PRO A 27 7.30 7.20 1.44
C PRO A 27 8.52 7.45 0.55
N ARG A 28 9.03 6.37 -0.04
CA ARG A 28 10.17 6.33 -0.95
C ARG A 28 9.88 5.37 -2.10
N ARG A 29 10.57 5.56 -3.21
CA ARG A 29 10.49 4.64 -4.35
C ARG A 29 11.74 3.77 -4.37
N VAL A 30 11.78 2.76 -3.51
CA VAL A 30 12.88 1.79 -3.51
C VAL A 30 12.59 0.72 -4.56
N ARG A 31 13.59 0.39 -5.37
CA ARG A 31 13.50 -0.65 -6.42
C ARG A 31 13.43 -2.02 -5.72
N ARG A 32 12.40 -2.82 -6.02
CA ARG A 32 12.15 -4.11 -5.36
C ARG A 32 12.95 -5.25 -6.00
N GLY A 33 13.28 -6.27 -5.20
CA GLY A 33 13.69 -7.60 -5.65
C GLY A 33 12.55 -8.60 -5.88
N PHE A 34 11.36 -8.38 -5.29
CA PHE A 34 10.21 -9.30 -5.41
C PHE A 34 8.95 -8.63 -5.99
N ARG A 35 8.09 -9.43 -6.61
CA ARG A 35 6.85 -9.02 -7.27
C ARG A 35 5.69 -9.85 -6.75
N ILE A 36 4.60 -9.19 -6.38
CA ILE A 36 3.33 -9.86 -6.07
C ILE A 36 2.54 -10.04 -7.38
N PRO A 37 2.11 -11.26 -7.72
CA PRO A 37 1.25 -11.48 -8.87
C PRO A 37 -0.03 -10.65 -8.76
N ARG A 38 -0.45 -10.04 -9.87
CA ARG A 38 -1.73 -9.31 -10.01
C ARG A 38 -1.89 -8.03 -9.16
N ALA A 39 -1.03 -7.77 -8.18
CA ALA A 39 -0.97 -6.50 -7.46
C ALA A 39 -0.07 -5.47 -8.18
N LYS A 40 -0.40 -4.18 -8.02
CA LYS A 40 0.35 -3.05 -8.57
C LYS A 40 1.15 -2.38 -7.47
N TYR A 41 2.45 -2.26 -7.66
CA TYR A 41 3.32 -1.52 -6.75
C TYR A 41 2.93 -0.05 -6.71
N LEU A 42 2.76 0.49 -5.50
CA LEU A 42 2.51 1.91 -5.26
C LEU A 42 3.82 2.64 -4.90
N PHE A 43 4.39 2.28 -3.75
CA PHE A 43 5.62 2.83 -3.18
C PHE A 43 6.07 1.96 -1.99
N SER A 44 7.18 2.34 -1.34
CA SER A 44 7.70 1.68 -0.14
C SER A 44 8.02 2.69 0.95
N TYR A 45 8.18 2.27 2.20
CA TYR A 45 8.69 3.11 3.29
C TYR A 45 9.45 2.23 4.28
N TYR A 46 10.15 2.84 5.24
CA TYR A 46 10.74 2.11 6.36
C TYR A 46 9.83 2.28 7.58
N ASN A 47 9.44 1.19 8.23
CA ASN A 47 8.70 1.23 9.47
C ASN A 47 9.61 1.63 10.66
N GLU A 48 9.07 1.63 11.87
CA GLU A 48 9.78 1.99 13.10
C GLU A 48 10.99 1.09 13.39
N GLU A 49 10.92 -0.17 12.95
CA GLU A 49 11.99 -1.17 13.11
C GLU A 49 13.08 -1.05 12.03
N GLY A 50 12.96 -0.10 11.10
CA GLY A 50 13.87 0.04 9.97
C GLY A 50 13.70 -1.03 8.89
N ILE A 51 12.56 -1.74 8.90
CA ILE A 51 12.21 -2.74 7.89
C ILE A 51 11.58 -2.06 6.68
N LEU A 52 12.01 -2.46 5.48
CA LEU A 52 11.44 -1.96 4.23
C LEU A 52 10.04 -2.56 4.01
N VAL A 53 9.02 -1.72 4.16
CA VAL A 53 7.63 -2.06 3.91
C VAL A 53 7.23 -1.66 2.49
N ALA A 54 6.49 -2.56 1.88
CA ALA A 54 6.15 -2.63 0.49
C ALA A 54 4.65 -2.35 0.30
N VAL A 55 4.27 -1.22 -0.29
CA VAL A 55 2.85 -0.93 -0.52
C VAL A 55 2.42 -1.30 -1.95
N PHE A 56 1.36 -2.09 -2.05
CA PHE A 56 0.75 -2.51 -3.30
C PHE A 56 -0.77 -2.28 -3.28
N TYR A 57 -1.35 -2.18 -4.46
CA TYR A 57 -2.80 -2.20 -4.65
C TYR A 57 -3.19 -3.47 -5.40
N ASP A 58 -4.05 -4.29 -4.82
CA ASP A 58 -4.62 -5.46 -5.46
C ASP A 58 -5.98 -5.12 -6.08
N LYS A 59 -6.05 -5.16 -7.41
CA LYS A 59 -7.30 -4.87 -8.14
C LYS A 59 -8.37 -5.94 -7.90
N LYS A 60 -7.98 -7.20 -7.63
CA LYS A 60 -8.94 -8.31 -7.51
C LYS A 60 -9.80 -8.14 -6.26
N PHE A 61 -9.18 -7.76 -5.15
CA PHE A 61 -9.85 -7.56 -3.87
C PHE A 61 -10.15 -6.09 -3.58
N ASP A 62 -9.65 -5.20 -4.45
CA ASP A 62 -9.81 -3.75 -4.34
C ASP A 62 -9.26 -3.19 -3.02
N THR A 63 -8.09 -3.70 -2.63
CA THR A 63 -7.45 -3.45 -1.34
C THR A 63 -6.01 -2.98 -1.50
N VAL A 64 -5.47 -2.40 -0.43
CA VAL A 64 -4.05 -2.04 -0.32
C VAL A 64 -3.35 -3.04 0.58
N LEU A 65 -2.19 -3.51 0.15
CA LEU A 65 -1.36 -4.46 0.85
C LEU A 65 -0.05 -3.77 1.27
N GLU A 66 0.25 -3.75 2.55
CA GLU A 66 1.59 -3.50 3.08
C GLU A 66 2.28 -4.84 3.25
N CYS A 67 3.46 -5.02 2.68
CA CYS A 67 4.23 -6.25 2.79
C CYS A 67 5.61 -5.96 3.34
N ASP A 68 6.05 -6.67 4.35
CA ASP A 68 7.45 -6.66 4.74
C ASP A 68 8.15 -7.90 4.17
N ASP A 69 9.44 -7.74 3.85
CA ASP A 69 10.29 -8.87 3.51
C ASP A 69 10.84 -9.45 4.82
N VAL A 70 10.17 -10.48 5.36
CA VAL A 70 10.67 -11.16 6.55
C VAL A 70 11.90 -11.97 6.17
N LYS A 71 13.05 -11.30 6.23
CA LYS A 71 14.38 -11.91 6.17
C LYS A 71 14.60 -12.82 7.37
N LYS A 72 14.07 -14.04 7.34
CA LYS A 72 14.58 -15.15 8.16
C LYS A 72 14.69 -16.41 7.29
N LYS A 73 15.86 -17.02 7.35
CA LYS A 73 16.42 -18.09 6.51
C LYS A 73 15.58 -19.37 6.34
N HIS A 74 14.40 -19.47 6.92
CA HIS A 74 13.51 -20.60 6.72
C HIS A 74 12.08 -20.06 6.56
N ASN A 75 11.54 -20.21 5.35
CA ASN A 75 10.19 -19.83 4.94
C ASN A 75 9.86 -18.34 5.16
N GLY A 76 10.24 -17.50 4.19
CA GLY A 76 9.89 -16.07 4.18
C GLY A 76 8.38 -15.88 4.15
N VAL A 77 7.78 -15.75 5.32
CA VAL A 77 6.38 -15.35 5.49
C VAL A 77 6.33 -13.87 5.15
N LEU A 78 5.74 -13.51 4.01
CA LEU A 78 5.32 -12.14 3.77
C LEU A 78 4.19 -11.85 4.75
N GLN A 79 4.41 -10.94 5.71
CA GLN A 79 3.30 -10.44 6.52
C GLN A 79 2.57 -9.40 5.68
N PHE A 80 1.24 -9.55 5.59
CA PHE A 80 0.39 -8.62 4.87
C PHE A 80 -0.48 -7.87 5.86
N THR A 81 -0.31 -6.55 5.95
CA THR A 81 -1.39 -5.71 6.47
C THR A 81 -2.25 -5.32 5.29
N GLN A 82 -3.55 -5.64 5.35
CA GLN A 82 -4.51 -5.32 4.30
C GLN A 82 -5.39 -4.16 4.76
N TRP A 83 -5.58 -3.18 3.88
CA TRP A 83 -6.61 -2.15 4.05
C TRP A 83 -7.75 -2.44 3.08
N ASP A 84 -8.94 -2.58 3.64
CA ASP A 84 -10.14 -2.95 2.90
C ASP A 84 -10.70 -1.79 2.08
N HIS A 85 -11.55 -2.14 1.11
CA HIS A 85 -12.19 -1.22 0.19
C HIS A 85 -12.83 -0.02 0.91
N ASP A 86 -13.59 -0.27 1.99
CA ASP A 86 -14.37 0.76 2.68
C ASP A 86 -13.47 1.81 3.34
N VAL A 87 -12.33 1.38 3.90
CA VAL A 87 -11.32 2.29 4.46
C VAL A 87 -10.75 3.18 3.36
N LEU A 88 -10.39 2.56 2.23
CA LEU A 88 -9.83 3.29 1.10
C LEU A 88 -10.85 4.28 0.49
N LEU A 89 -12.12 3.87 0.38
CA LEU A 89 -13.20 4.71 -0.11
C LEU A 89 -13.41 5.93 0.77
N SER A 90 -13.52 5.72 2.08
CA SER A 90 -13.70 6.81 3.06
C SER A 90 -12.56 7.84 2.97
N LEU A 91 -11.31 7.39 2.83
CA LEU A 91 -10.16 8.29 2.67
C LEU A 91 -10.19 9.04 1.33
N LEU A 92 -10.68 8.42 0.25
CA LEU A 92 -10.80 9.05 -1.06
C LEU A 92 -11.90 10.11 -1.08
N GLU A 93 -13.09 9.81 -0.54
CA GLU A 93 -14.22 10.76 -0.45
C GLU A 93 -13.90 11.94 0.48
N GLY A 94 -13.14 11.70 1.55
CA GLY A 94 -12.67 12.75 2.47
C GLY A 94 -11.74 13.77 1.81
N THR A 95 -11.10 13.43 0.68
CA THR A 95 -10.26 14.38 -0.08
C THR A 95 -11.04 15.25 -1.06
N ASP A 96 -12.25 14.86 -1.47
CA ASP A 96 -13.11 15.69 -2.33
C ASP A 96 -13.88 16.77 -1.53
N SER A 97 -13.81 16.70 -0.20
CA SER A 97 -14.53 17.57 0.74
C SER A 97 -13.71 18.77 1.26
N ASN A 98 -12.46 18.94 0.80
CA ASN A 98 -11.54 20.02 1.15
C ASN A 98 -11.10 20.79 -0.10
#